data_AF-A0A3D5DQJ6-F1
#
_entry.id   AF-A0A3D5DQJ6-F1
#
_cell.length_a   1.000
_cell.length_b   1.000
_cell.length_c   1.000
_cell.angle_alpha   90.00
_cell.angle_beta   90.00
_cell.angle_gamma   90.00
#
_symmetry.space_group_name_H-M   'P 1'
#
loop_
_entity.id
_entity.type
_entity.pdbx_description
1 polymer ?
#
loop_
_entity_poly.entity_id
_entity_poly.type
_entity_poly.pdbx_seq_one_letter_code
_entity_poly.pdbx_strand_id
1 'polypeptide(L)'
;MTGHPLMAFDLASTADTVTRTIIAVLTLVAALLVVIGLGRAWVGRRRAQVVIADVSAVEGIPASAVSGLSPQLRQAVRKALLRESTDASYSVLKTLDQDINGRLLRTRGQMRVKTIAAGLRSVAEDSLTTLAAGVRAVAPKEAEGLLAALGAALPAQRGWAVHVFPVLRGAGQDAEVGVALELAQLGHPPDAVTTFWIGSGALRSPANDEARADAIRALLHLLLNPAALWIATRLVSRQLAESDVPKRWRLLSGRKLRQELAGLQMQLAGQMSLYAARKQKDFDRGFAEQALADLAESARLLPEYFRPHSTEAAVHERLGWSYRRNGDMQQAASEFARAIRDYDDADRVLAAAMGANPAEREAALGRVRVRRTKCRLLSGDRADLVIAQQELAKLRQTTGSTALELYNAACLFAVAMASPGLPSHERSQYEQLAWSLLGRALLAEGEGGPWELLLTDVELDALDAQQRGGFRDEIRIRHPKLTPLAGEAALRVIEEAMHAIGVDHPQHV
;
A
#
# COMPACT_ATOMS: atom_id res chain seq x y z
N MET A 1 -41.97 79.12 45.15
CA MET A 1 -40.85 78.17 45.32
C MET A 1 -41.36 76.78 45.00
N THR A 2 -40.53 76.05 44.27
CA THR A 2 -40.72 74.74 43.65
C THR A 2 -40.96 73.61 44.63
N GLY A 3 -41.81 72.65 44.23
CA GLY A 3 -41.98 71.35 44.88
C GLY A 3 -42.79 70.40 44.00
N HIS A 4 -42.11 69.75 43.03
CA HIS A 4 -42.67 68.68 42.21
C HIS A 4 -42.75 67.36 43.01
N PRO A 5 -43.78 66.51 42.78
CA PRO A 5 -43.85 65.19 43.39
C PRO A 5 -42.90 64.21 42.68
N LEU A 6 -42.14 63.46 43.48
CA LEU A 6 -41.36 62.29 43.07
C LEU A 6 -42.31 61.15 42.70
N MET A 7 -42.36 60.80 41.41
CA MET A 7 -42.87 59.50 40.98
C MET A 7 -41.90 58.40 41.42
N ALA A 8 -42.37 57.50 42.27
CA ALA A 8 -41.71 56.23 42.53
C ALA A 8 -41.81 55.36 41.27
N PHE A 9 -40.73 55.29 40.49
CA PHE A 9 -40.58 54.27 39.46
C PHE A 9 -40.28 52.94 40.14
N ASP A 10 -41.18 51.99 39.93
CA ASP A 10 -41.16 50.64 40.51
C ASP A 10 -39.98 49.82 39.95
N LEU A 11 -38.84 49.94 40.63
CA LEU A 11 -37.56 49.26 40.36
C LEU A 11 -37.66 47.73 40.35
N ALA A 12 -38.70 47.15 40.96
CA ALA A 12 -38.94 45.70 40.94
C ALA A 12 -39.42 45.21 39.57
N SER A 13 -40.23 46.02 38.86
CA SER A 13 -40.73 45.66 37.52
C SER A 13 -39.65 45.74 36.44
N THR A 14 -38.72 46.70 36.56
CA THR A 14 -37.61 46.87 35.62
C THR A 14 -36.56 45.78 35.81
N ALA A 15 -36.27 45.36 37.04
CA ALA A 15 -35.36 44.25 37.31
C ALA A 15 -35.89 42.92 36.74
N ASP A 16 -37.17 42.57 36.95
CA ASP A 16 -37.78 41.35 36.40
C ASP A 16 -37.83 41.36 34.86
N THR A 17 -38.07 42.54 34.27
CA THR A 17 -38.05 42.71 32.81
C THR A 17 -36.64 42.56 32.24
N VAL A 18 -35.62 43.13 32.88
CA VAL A 18 -34.21 42.99 32.46
C VAL A 18 -33.75 41.53 32.58
N THR A 19 -34.07 40.84 33.67
CA THR A 19 -33.69 39.43 33.85
C THR A 19 -34.40 38.53 32.83
N ARG A 20 -35.70 38.74 32.55
CA ARG A 20 -36.41 38.02 31.48
C ARG A 20 -35.83 38.29 30.10
N THR A 21 -35.42 39.53 29.82
CA THR A 21 -34.83 39.89 28.52
C THR A 21 -33.45 39.24 28.35
N ILE A 22 -32.63 39.21 29.40
CA ILE A 22 -31.33 38.52 29.38
C ILE A 22 -31.51 37.01 29.19
N ILE A 23 -32.45 36.38 29.92
CA ILE A 23 -32.76 34.96 29.74
C ILE A 23 -33.27 34.69 28.32
N ALA A 24 -34.15 35.53 27.77
CA ALA A 24 -34.66 35.39 26.41
C ALA A 24 -33.55 35.53 25.36
N VAL A 25 -32.63 36.49 25.52
CA VAL A 25 -31.46 36.66 24.63
C VAL A 25 -30.52 35.47 24.74
N LEU A 26 -30.21 34.98 25.94
CA LEU A 26 -29.39 33.78 26.13
C LEU A 26 -30.02 32.54 25.52
N THR A 27 -31.34 32.39 25.66
CA THR A 27 -32.11 31.28 25.06
C THR A 27 -32.11 31.38 23.54
N LEU A 28 -32.24 32.59 22.98
CA LEU A 28 -32.17 32.84 21.54
C LEU A 28 -30.77 32.54 21.00
N VAL A 29 -29.72 32.99 21.68
CA VAL A 29 -28.33 32.72 21.31
C VAL A 29 -28.05 31.21 21.37
N ALA A 30 -28.51 30.52 22.43
CA ALA A 30 -28.40 29.07 22.53
C ALA A 30 -29.15 28.37 21.39
N ALA A 31 -30.37 28.79 21.06
CA ALA A 31 -31.14 28.24 19.94
C ALA A 31 -30.45 28.48 18.59
N LEU A 32 -29.87 29.67 18.38
CA LEU A 32 -29.12 29.99 17.16
C LEU A 32 -27.86 29.13 17.03
N LEU A 33 -27.12 28.93 18.13
CA LEU A 33 -25.96 28.05 18.18
C LEU A 33 -26.35 26.58 17.91
N VAL A 34 -27.49 26.13 18.43
CA VAL A 34 -28.03 24.79 18.14
C VAL A 34 -28.40 24.67 16.66
N VAL A 35 -29.07 25.65 16.05
CA VAL A 35 -29.44 25.63 14.63
C VAL A 35 -28.21 25.68 13.72
N ILE A 36 -27.23 26.53 14.01
CA ILE A 36 -25.95 26.59 13.29
C ILE A 36 -25.18 25.27 13.45
N GLY A 37 -25.17 24.72 14.66
CA GLY A 37 -24.60 23.42 14.98
C GLY A 37 -25.25 22.27 14.20
N LEU A 38 -26.58 22.22 14.15
CA LEU A 38 -27.36 21.26 13.37
C LEU A 38 -27.12 21.41 11.87
N GLY A 39 -27.09 22.64 11.35
CA GLY A 39 -26.79 22.91 9.94
C GLY A 39 -25.38 22.43 9.57
N ARG A 40 -24.38 22.70 10.40
CA ARG A 40 -23.01 22.18 10.23
C ARG A 40 -22.95 20.66 10.35
N ALA A 41 -23.68 20.07 11.30
CA ALA A 41 -23.76 18.62 11.46
C ALA A 41 -24.42 17.96 10.25
N TRP A 42 -25.48 18.56 9.70
CA TRP A 42 -26.20 18.09 8.51
C TRP A 42 -25.31 18.10 7.26
N VAL A 43 -24.59 19.20 7.00
CA VAL A 43 -23.60 19.27 5.91
C VAL A 43 -22.44 18.31 6.14
N GLY A 44 -21.98 18.19 7.39
CA GLY A 44 -20.91 17.27 7.79
C GLY A 44 -21.27 15.81 7.57
N ARG A 45 -22.52 15.38 7.84
CA ARG A 45 -23.00 14.00 7.63
C ARG A 45 -23.17 13.61 6.17
N ARG A 46 -23.24 14.58 5.25
CA ARG A 46 -23.26 14.31 3.80
C ARG A 46 -21.89 13.98 3.22
N ARG A 47 -20.79 14.34 3.92
CA ARG A 47 -19.42 13.98 3.51
C ARG A 47 -19.03 12.64 4.12
N ALA A 48 -18.19 11.87 3.42
CA ALA A 48 -17.64 10.65 3.97
C ALA A 48 -16.76 10.98 5.20
N GLN A 49 -17.03 10.33 6.32
CA GLN A 49 -16.30 10.51 7.58
C GLN A 49 -15.46 9.26 7.87
N VAL A 50 -14.35 9.44 8.60
CA VAL A 50 -13.55 8.33 9.10
C VAL A 50 -13.51 8.46 10.62
N VAL A 51 -14.17 7.54 11.31
CA VAL A 51 -14.19 7.48 12.76
C VAL A 51 -13.17 6.44 13.20
N ILE A 52 -12.12 6.88 13.88
CA ILE A 52 -11.15 5.97 14.51
C ILE A 52 -11.47 5.93 16.00
N ALA A 53 -11.93 4.78 16.49
CA ALA A 53 -12.21 4.58 17.91
C ALA A 53 -10.92 4.74 18.73
N ASP A 54 -11.05 5.29 19.94
CA ASP A 54 -9.89 5.37 20.83
C ASP A 54 -9.44 3.96 21.25
N VAL A 55 -8.12 3.74 21.15
CA VAL A 55 -7.46 2.53 21.61
C VAL A 55 -7.60 2.46 23.12
N SER A 56 -8.18 1.37 23.61
CA SER A 56 -8.36 1.13 25.04
C SER A 56 -7.50 -0.04 25.51
N ALA A 57 -7.19 -0.05 26.81
CA ALA A 57 -6.51 -1.16 27.44
C ALA A 57 -7.40 -2.39 27.43
N VAL A 58 -6.79 -3.55 27.21
CA VAL A 58 -7.45 -4.86 27.30
C VAL A 58 -6.74 -5.71 28.34
N GLU A 59 -7.34 -6.83 28.71
CA GLU A 59 -6.73 -7.76 29.67
C GLU A 59 -5.30 -8.14 29.26
N GLY A 60 -4.36 -8.04 30.20
CA GLY A 60 -2.93 -8.31 29.96
C GLY A 60 -2.12 -7.14 29.36
N ILE A 61 -2.76 -6.05 28.91
CA ILE A 61 -2.07 -4.85 28.40
C ILE A 61 -2.39 -3.66 29.31
N PRO A 62 -1.40 -3.12 30.05
CA PRO A 62 -1.65 -2.05 31.01
C PRO A 62 -2.02 -0.74 30.31
N ALA A 63 -2.85 0.08 30.97
CA ALA A 63 -3.27 1.40 30.45
C ALA A 63 -2.09 2.33 30.13
N SER A 64 -0.99 2.20 30.88
CA SER A 64 0.24 2.94 30.62
C SER A 64 0.84 2.61 29.23
N ALA A 65 0.69 1.38 28.74
CA ALA A 65 1.26 0.95 27.46
C ALA A 65 0.45 1.45 26.24
N VAL A 66 -0.83 1.77 26.43
CA VAL A 66 -1.72 2.28 25.35
C VAL A 66 -1.88 3.80 25.37
N SER A 67 -1.36 4.47 26.40
CA SER A 67 -1.42 5.92 26.53
C SER A 67 -0.79 6.63 25.33
N GLY A 68 -1.54 7.56 24.73
CA GLY A 68 -1.07 8.33 23.58
C GLY A 68 -1.12 7.60 22.22
N LEU A 69 -1.49 6.32 22.16
CA LEU A 69 -1.60 5.59 20.88
C LEU A 69 -2.68 6.17 19.97
N SER A 70 -3.87 6.47 20.51
CA SER A 70 -4.99 6.98 19.71
C SER A 70 -4.68 8.27 18.93
N PRO A 71 -4.12 9.34 19.53
CA PRO A 71 -3.76 10.55 18.77
C PRO A 71 -2.63 10.29 17.77
N GLN A 72 -1.64 9.46 18.11
CA GLN A 72 -0.53 9.15 17.21
C GLN A 72 -0.97 8.30 16.01
N LEU A 73 -1.81 7.30 16.23
CA LEU A 73 -2.42 6.50 15.16
C LEU A 73 -3.19 7.40 14.19
N ARG A 74 -4.02 8.31 14.70
CA ARG A 74 -4.76 9.28 13.86
C ARG A 74 -3.83 10.14 13.03
N GLN A 75 -2.75 10.64 13.62
CA GLN A 75 -1.75 11.42 12.90
C GLN A 75 -1.04 10.56 11.83
N ALA A 76 -0.68 9.32 12.16
CA ALA A 76 -0.07 8.39 11.24
C ALA A 76 -1.00 8.05 10.06
N VAL A 77 -2.29 7.79 10.31
CA VAL A 77 -3.31 7.54 9.27
C VAL A 77 -3.48 8.76 8.38
N ARG A 78 -3.58 9.98 8.94
CA ARG A 78 -3.66 11.22 8.16
C ARG A 78 -2.42 11.41 7.28
N LYS A 79 -1.22 11.15 7.82
CA LYS A 79 0.04 11.23 7.06
C LYS A 79 0.07 10.19 5.94
N ALA A 80 -0.35 8.95 6.21
CA ALA A 80 -0.42 7.89 5.22
C ALA A 80 -1.42 8.22 4.10
N LEU A 81 -2.60 8.76 4.43
CA LEU A 81 -3.61 9.21 3.47
C LEU A 81 -3.15 10.41 2.61
N LEU A 82 -2.19 11.22 3.07
CA LEU A 82 -1.70 12.36 2.29
C LEU A 82 -0.45 12.03 1.46
N ARG A 83 0.51 11.32 2.05
CA ARG A 83 1.84 11.08 1.47
C ARG A 83 1.89 9.75 0.70
N GLU A 84 1.55 8.67 1.39
CA GLU A 84 1.81 7.31 0.91
C GLU A 84 0.83 6.90 -0.20
N SER A 85 -0.40 7.38 -0.11
CA SER A 85 -1.41 7.23 -1.14
C SER A 85 -1.09 8.00 -2.41
N THR A 86 -0.50 9.20 -2.32
CA THR A 86 -0.17 10.04 -3.47
C THR A 86 0.98 9.42 -4.26
N ASP A 87 2.05 8.99 -3.59
CA ASP A 87 3.19 8.33 -4.24
C ASP A 87 2.79 7.00 -4.88
N ALA A 88 2.02 6.18 -4.16
CA ALA A 88 1.51 4.90 -4.67
C ALA A 88 0.56 5.12 -5.85
N SER A 89 -0.41 6.04 -5.72
CA SER A 89 -1.37 6.35 -6.79
C SER A 89 -0.66 6.89 -8.01
N TYR A 90 0.32 7.80 -7.85
CA TYR A 90 1.08 8.34 -8.97
C TYR A 90 1.83 7.26 -9.74
N SER A 91 2.54 6.38 -9.03
CA SER A 91 3.25 5.25 -9.64
C SER A 91 2.30 4.28 -10.37
N VAL A 92 1.17 3.95 -9.75
CA VAL A 92 0.16 3.07 -10.36
C VAL A 92 -0.47 3.72 -11.59
N LEU A 93 -0.86 4.99 -11.50
CA LEU A 93 -1.45 5.74 -12.61
C LEU A 93 -0.46 5.91 -13.77
N LYS A 94 0.84 6.13 -13.48
CA LYS A 94 1.89 6.15 -14.51
C LYS A 94 1.96 4.83 -15.26
N THR A 95 1.91 3.71 -14.54
CA THR A 95 1.97 2.38 -15.14
C THR A 95 0.68 2.09 -15.93
N LEU A 96 -0.48 2.58 -15.48
CA LEU A 96 -1.74 2.49 -16.24
C LEU A 96 -1.67 3.34 -17.52
N ASP A 97 -1.16 4.57 -17.45
CA ASP A 97 -0.96 5.44 -18.61
C ASP A 97 -0.05 4.79 -19.65
N GLN A 98 1.01 4.09 -19.22
CA GLN A 98 1.87 3.30 -20.11
C GLN A 98 1.09 2.19 -20.83
N ASP A 99 0.29 1.40 -20.11
CA ASP A 99 -0.51 0.32 -20.73
C ASP A 99 -1.53 0.87 -21.72
N ILE A 100 -2.14 2.01 -21.41
CA ILE A 100 -3.09 2.71 -22.28
C ILE A 100 -2.40 3.15 -23.56
N ASN A 101 -1.24 3.81 -23.43
CA ASN A 101 -0.47 4.30 -24.57
C ASN A 101 0.08 3.16 -25.43
N GLY A 102 0.51 2.06 -24.80
CA GLY A 102 0.95 0.83 -25.46
C GLY A 102 -0.18 -0.01 -26.05
N ARG A 103 -1.44 0.39 -25.86
CA ARG A 103 -2.65 -0.34 -26.30
C ARG A 103 -2.73 -1.77 -25.71
N LEU A 104 -2.16 -1.96 -24.52
CA LEU A 104 -2.25 -3.19 -23.74
C LEU A 104 -3.59 -3.30 -23.00
N LEU A 105 -4.30 -2.18 -22.85
CA LEU A 105 -5.67 -2.13 -22.36
C LEU A 105 -6.64 -1.86 -23.53
N ARG A 106 -7.55 -2.80 -23.79
CA ARG A 106 -8.61 -2.67 -24.78
C ARG A 106 -9.88 -2.08 -24.17
N THR A 107 -9.95 -0.76 -24.09
CA THR A 107 -11.20 -0.04 -23.81
C THR A 107 -11.73 0.58 -25.11
N ARG A 108 -13.05 0.74 -25.25
CA ARG A 108 -13.67 1.32 -26.46
C ARG A 108 -13.27 2.80 -26.66
N GLY A 109 -12.17 3.04 -27.38
CA GLY A 109 -11.71 4.34 -27.89
C GLY A 109 -10.68 5.06 -27.00
N GLN A 110 -9.54 5.47 -27.58
CA GLN A 110 -8.41 6.12 -26.88
C GLN A 110 -8.79 7.39 -26.11
N MET A 111 -9.76 8.17 -26.60
CA MET A 111 -10.23 9.39 -25.93
C MET A 111 -10.87 9.07 -24.57
N ARG A 112 -11.64 7.97 -24.47
CA ARG A 112 -12.33 7.57 -23.24
C ARG A 112 -11.36 7.11 -22.15
N VAL A 113 -10.24 6.50 -22.53
CA VAL A 113 -9.25 5.95 -21.59
C VAL A 113 -8.45 7.04 -20.89
N LYS A 114 -8.04 8.07 -21.64
CA LYS A 114 -7.42 9.27 -21.04
C LYS A 114 -8.39 10.00 -20.13
N THR A 115 -9.68 10.03 -20.49
CA THR A 115 -10.68 10.62 -19.60
C THR A 115 -10.87 9.76 -18.34
N ILE A 116 -10.88 8.43 -18.44
CA ILE A 116 -10.92 7.48 -17.32
C ILE A 116 -9.71 7.67 -16.40
N ALA A 117 -8.50 7.76 -16.94
CA ALA A 117 -7.28 8.02 -16.16
C ALA A 117 -7.37 9.36 -15.40
N ALA A 118 -7.87 10.42 -16.05
CA ALA A 118 -8.12 11.70 -15.39
C ALA A 118 -9.24 11.62 -14.33
N GLY A 119 -10.27 10.81 -14.58
CA GLY A 119 -11.34 10.52 -13.62
C GLY A 119 -10.83 9.75 -12.40
N LEU A 120 -10.01 8.72 -12.60
CA LEU A 120 -9.35 7.97 -11.54
C LEU A 120 -8.41 8.86 -10.73
N ARG A 121 -7.65 9.74 -11.38
CA ARG A 121 -6.76 10.70 -10.71
C ARG A 121 -7.55 11.67 -9.84
N SER A 122 -8.58 12.33 -10.39
CA SER A 122 -9.45 13.24 -9.62
C SER A 122 -10.17 12.50 -8.48
N VAL A 123 -10.71 11.31 -8.73
CA VAL A 123 -11.37 10.51 -7.68
C VAL A 123 -10.38 10.14 -6.59
N ALA A 124 -9.17 9.69 -6.92
CA ALA A 124 -8.15 9.36 -5.94
C ALA A 124 -7.73 10.59 -5.12
N GLU A 125 -7.35 11.69 -5.76
CA GLU A 125 -6.88 12.93 -5.10
C GLU A 125 -7.96 13.59 -4.22
N ASP A 126 -9.19 13.73 -4.74
CA ASP A 126 -10.31 14.33 -4.02
C ASP A 126 -10.75 13.47 -2.82
N SER A 127 -10.72 12.14 -3.01
CA SER A 127 -11.05 11.17 -1.97
C SER A 127 -10.03 11.18 -0.84
N LEU A 128 -8.73 11.21 -1.16
CA LEU A 128 -7.66 11.22 -0.17
C LEU A 128 -7.70 12.48 0.71
N THR A 129 -7.92 13.63 0.08
CA THR A 129 -8.04 14.91 0.78
C THR A 129 -9.28 14.93 1.68
N THR A 130 -10.41 14.41 1.17
CA THR A 130 -11.67 14.34 1.93
C THR A 130 -11.57 13.38 3.10
N LEU A 131 -10.99 12.19 2.90
CA LEU A 131 -10.76 11.20 3.94
C LEU A 131 -9.84 11.74 5.03
N ALA A 132 -8.70 12.35 4.64
CA ALA A 132 -7.74 12.92 5.58
C ALA A 132 -8.36 14.03 6.45
N ALA A 133 -9.17 14.90 5.85
CA ALA A 133 -9.92 15.94 6.57
C ALA A 133 -11.07 15.37 7.42
N GLY A 134 -11.58 14.19 7.06
CA GLY A 134 -12.69 13.50 7.73
C GLY A 134 -12.30 12.63 8.93
N VAL A 135 -11.01 12.43 9.21
CA VAL A 135 -10.53 11.61 10.34
C VAL A 135 -10.86 12.27 11.68
N ARG A 136 -11.69 11.62 12.50
CA ARG A 136 -12.08 12.04 13.85
C ARG A 136 -11.89 10.92 14.87
N ALA A 137 -11.73 11.29 16.14
CA ALA A 137 -11.82 10.33 17.24
C ALA A 137 -13.16 10.37 17.91
N VAL A 138 -13.54 9.21 18.42
CA VAL A 138 -14.72 9.04 19.25
C VAL A 138 -14.38 8.01 20.33
N ALA A 139 -14.66 8.36 21.59
CA ALA A 139 -14.52 7.42 22.69
C ALA A 139 -15.57 6.31 22.54
N PRO A 140 -15.23 5.04 22.85
CA PRO A 140 -16.14 3.90 22.62
C PRO A 140 -17.53 4.07 23.24
N LYS A 141 -17.62 4.70 24.43
CA LYS A 141 -18.89 4.94 25.15
C LYS A 141 -19.67 6.17 24.64
N GLU A 142 -19.00 7.13 24.04
CA GLU A 142 -19.64 8.34 23.48
C GLU A 142 -20.13 8.11 22.04
N ALA A 143 -19.49 7.17 21.32
CA ALA A 143 -19.92 6.76 19.99
C ALA A 143 -21.38 6.29 19.99
N GLU A 144 -21.79 5.49 20.96
CA GLU A 144 -23.16 4.96 21.01
C GLU A 144 -24.18 6.04 21.44
N GLY A 145 -23.86 6.84 22.46
CA GLY A 145 -24.80 7.82 23.03
C GLY A 145 -25.05 9.07 22.17
N LEU A 146 -24.00 9.64 21.57
CA LEU A 146 -24.10 10.85 20.75
C LEU A 146 -24.62 10.54 19.33
N LEU A 147 -24.34 9.34 18.80
CA LEU A 147 -24.87 8.89 17.50
C LEU A 147 -26.35 8.49 17.58
N ALA A 148 -26.78 7.83 18.66
CA ALA A 148 -28.19 7.46 18.85
C ALA A 148 -29.09 8.69 18.99
N ALA A 149 -28.71 9.68 19.79
CA ALA A 149 -29.50 10.90 20.00
C ALA A 149 -29.60 11.79 18.74
N LEU A 150 -28.53 11.85 17.93
CA LEU A 150 -28.50 12.61 16.68
C LEU A 150 -29.02 11.81 15.47
N GLY A 151 -29.23 10.50 15.61
CA GLY A 151 -29.67 9.59 14.54
C GLY A 151 -31.12 9.84 14.08
N ALA A 152 -31.98 10.34 14.96
CA ALA A 152 -33.39 10.59 14.65
C ALA A 152 -33.67 11.88 13.86
N ALA A 153 -32.77 12.88 13.93
CA ALA A 153 -32.99 14.22 13.36
C ALA A 153 -32.06 14.58 12.18
N LEU A 154 -31.02 13.78 11.93
CA LEU A 154 -30.00 14.07 10.92
C LEU A 154 -29.86 12.90 9.92
N PRO A 155 -29.39 13.15 8.68
CA PRO A 155 -29.15 12.10 7.70
C PRO A 155 -28.27 10.98 8.26
N ALA A 156 -28.45 9.76 7.74
CA ALA A 156 -27.54 8.65 8.04
C ALA A 156 -26.08 9.08 7.77
N GLN A 157 -25.20 8.80 8.72
CA GLN A 157 -23.77 9.08 8.53
C GLN A 157 -23.22 8.22 7.41
N ARG A 158 -22.34 8.81 6.60
CA ARG A 158 -21.62 8.11 5.53
C ARG A 158 -20.14 8.01 5.88
N GLY A 159 -19.51 6.91 5.49
CA GLY A 159 -18.09 6.65 5.69
C GLY A 159 -17.84 5.43 6.56
N TRP A 160 -16.72 5.42 7.28
CA TRP A 160 -16.17 4.20 7.88
C TRP A 160 -15.84 4.38 9.36
N ALA A 161 -16.01 3.30 10.11
CA ALA A 161 -15.48 3.12 11.45
C ALA A 161 -14.23 2.23 11.40
N VAL A 162 -13.24 2.59 12.19
CA VAL A 162 -12.02 1.82 12.40
C VAL A 162 -11.88 1.54 13.89
N HIS A 163 -11.82 0.27 14.23
CA HIS A 163 -11.56 -0.19 15.58
C HIS A 163 -10.15 -0.78 15.65
N VAL A 164 -9.44 -0.44 16.72
CA VAL A 164 -8.05 -0.83 16.91
C VAL A 164 -7.90 -1.40 18.31
N PHE A 165 -7.53 -2.67 18.38
CA PHE A 165 -7.39 -3.41 19.62
C PHE A 165 -5.94 -3.84 19.79
N PRO A 166 -5.27 -3.42 20.87
CA PRO A 166 -3.98 -4.00 21.21
C PRO A 166 -4.24 -5.43 21.72
N VAL A 167 -3.40 -6.38 21.30
CA VAL A 167 -3.58 -7.80 21.64
C VAL A 167 -2.24 -8.41 22.04
N LEU A 168 -2.30 -9.48 22.85
CA LEU A 168 -1.15 -10.28 23.25
C LEU A 168 -1.40 -11.74 22.87
N ARG A 169 -0.36 -12.44 22.44
CA ARG A 169 -0.41 -13.89 22.24
C ARG A 169 0.91 -14.55 22.64
N GLY A 170 0.85 -15.87 22.80
CA GLY A 170 2.01 -16.68 23.18
C GLY A 170 2.39 -16.50 24.65
N ALA A 171 3.41 -17.25 25.07
CA ALA A 171 3.96 -17.19 26.43
C ALA A 171 5.48 -17.35 26.38
N GLY A 172 6.18 -16.76 27.35
CA GLY A 172 7.64 -16.85 27.46
C GLY A 172 8.35 -16.43 26.17
N GLN A 173 9.07 -17.36 25.56
CA GLN A 173 9.87 -17.12 24.35
C GLN A 173 9.02 -16.85 23.08
N ASP A 174 7.75 -17.23 23.08
CA ASP A 174 6.83 -17.01 21.95
C ASP A 174 5.91 -15.81 22.17
N ALA A 175 6.18 -15.00 23.21
CA ALA A 175 5.37 -13.83 23.51
C ALA A 175 5.47 -12.78 22.38
N GLU A 176 4.30 -12.34 21.90
CA GLU A 176 4.16 -11.30 20.89
C GLU A 176 3.05 -10.31 21.28
N VAL A 177 3.27 -9.05 20.89
CA VAL A 177 2.29 -7.98 20.95
C VAL A 177 1.75 -7.76 19.54
N GLY A 178 0.45 -7.47 19.44
CA GLY A 178 -0.18 -7.17 18.18
C GLY A 178 -1.14 -6.01 18.22
N VAL A 179 -1.52 -5.56 17.03
CA VAL A 179 -2.58 -4.59 16.80
C VAL A 179 -3.58 -5.24 15.85
N ALA A 180 -4.75 -5.57 16.37
CA ALA A 180 -5.89 -6.02 15.58
C ALA A 180 -6.67 -4.80 15.09
N LEU A 181 -7.01 -4.81 13.80
CA LEU A 181 -7.68 -3.73 13.11
C LEU A 181 -8.96 -4.25 12.50
N GLU A 182 -10.05 -3.53 12.72
CA GLU A 182 -11.32 -3.79 12.07
C GLU A 182 -11.77 -2.52 11.35
N LEU A 183 -12.24 -2.67 10.12
CA LEU A 183 -12.83 -1.60 9.34
C LEU A 183 -14.25 -2.00 8.96
N ALA A 184 -15.17 -1.06 9.15
CA ALA A 184 -16.59 -1.25 8.87
C ALA A 184 -17.15 0.00 8.20
N GLN A 185 -18.17 -0.17 7.36
CA GLN A 185 -19.03 0.96 7.03
C GLN A 185 -19.81 1.39 8.28
N LEU A 186 -20.00 2.69 8.49
CA LEU A 186 -20.74 3.18 9.66
C LEU A 186 -22.13 2.52 9.75
N GLY A 187 -22.44 1.94 10.91
CA GLY A 187 -23.71 1.24 11.16
C GLY A 187 -23.78 -0.20 10.64
N HIS A 188 -22.67 -0.76 10.15
CA HIS A 188 -22.59 -2.12 9.61
C HIS A 188 -21.51 -2.93 10.35
N PRO A 189 -21.57 -4.28 10.32
CA PRO A 189 -20.50 -5.13 10.84
C PRO A 189 -19.18 -4.89 10.08
N PRO A 190 -18.03 -5.24 10.70
CA PRO A 190 -16.73 -5.12 10.04
C PRO A 190 -16.67 -5.99 8.79
N ASP A 191 -16.16 -5.39 7.71
CA ASP A 191 -16.04 -6.03 6.39
C ASP A 191 -14.57 -6.28 6.00
N ALA A 192 -13.64 -5.86 6.86
CA ALA A 192 -12.22 -6.09 6.73
C ALA A 192 -11.57 -6.16 8.10
N VAL A 193 -10.75 -7.18 8.33
CA VAL A 193 -9.99 -7.38 9.57
C VAL A 193 -8.55 -7.73 9.24
N THR A 194 -7.61 -7.29 10.06
CA THR A 194 -6.22 -7.78 10.01
C THR A 194 -5.59 -7.73 11.39
N THR A 195 -4.44 -8.39 11.56
CA THR A 195 -3.65 -8.26 12.78
C THR A 195 -2.18 -8.26 12.44
N PHE A 196 -1.45 -7.26 12.95
CA PHE A 196 0.00 -7.19 12.86
C PHE A 196 0.61 -7.64 14.19
N TRP A 197 1.64 -8.48 14.13
CA TRP A 197 2.29 -9.08 15.30
C TRP A 197 3.78 -8.75 15.31
N ILE A 198 4.33 -8.49 16.49
CA ILE A 198 5.75 -8.27 16.70
C ILE A 198 6.17 -8.78 18.08
N GLY A 199 7.35 -9.40 18.14
CA GLY A 199 7.98 -9.85 19.39
C GLY A 199 9.29 -9.12 19.66
N SER A 200 9.77 -9.20 20.90
CA SER A 200 11.12 -8.75 21.26
C SER A 200 11.66 -9.54 22.46
N GLY A 201 12.98 -9.57 22.62
CA GLY A 201 13.61 -10.18 23.81
C GLY A 201 13.15 -9.50 25.12
N ALA A 202 12.95 -8.19 25.10
CA ALA A 202 12.45 -7.42 26.25
C ALA A 202 11.03 -7.81 26.67
N LEU A 203 10.18 -8.20 25.71
CA LEU A 203 8.85 -8.74 25.99
C LEU A 203 8.91 -10.18 26.51
N ARG A 204 9.83 -11.00 25.98
CA ARG A 204 9.96 -12.44 26.29
C ARG A 204 10.59 -12.70 27.66
N SER A 205 11.48 -11.82 28.11
CA SER A 205 12.16 -11.90 29.41
C SER A 205 12.21 -10.52 30.08
N PRO A 206 11.06 -9.98 30.55
CA PRO A 206 11.02 -8.67 31.20
C PRO A 206 11.65 -8.74 32.60
N ALA A 207 12.37 -7.68 32.98
CA ALA A 207 12.98 -7.59 34.31
C ALA A 207 11.93 -7.42 35.44
N ASN A 208 10.83 -6.74 35.14
CA ASN A 208 9.69 -6.49 36.02
C ASN A 208 8.45 -6.07 35.17
N ASP A 209 7.31 -5.85 35.81
CA ASP A 209 6.07 -5.47 35.13
C ASP A 209 6.13 -4.10 34.44
N GLU A 210 6.93 -3.17 34.96
CA GLU A 210 7.13 -1.85 34.36
C GLU A 210 7.92 -1.95 33.05
N ALA A 211 9.02 -2.71 33.06
CA ALA A 211 9.82 -3.02 31.87
C ALA A 211 8.99 -3.78 30.82
N ARG A 212 8.07 -4.66 31.26
CA ARG A 212 7.12 -5.32 30.37
C ARG A 212 6.17 -4.30 29.73
N ALA A 213 5.59 -3.40 30.52
CA ALA A 213 4.69 -2.36 30.01
C ALA A 213 5.38 -1.43 29.00
N ASP A 214 6.64 -1.05 29.26
CA ASP A 214 7.44 -0.23 28.35
C ASP A 214 7.82 -0.98 27.07
N ALA A 215 8.17 -2.27 27.17
CA ALA A 215 8.39 -3.12 26.01
C ALA A 215 7.13 -3.23 25.14
N ILE A 216 5.96 -3.45 25.75
CA ILE A 216 4.68 -3.48 25.04
C ILE A 216 4.41 -2.13 24.36
N ARG A 217 4.60 -1.01 25.07
CA ARG A 217 4.42 0.34 24.51
C ARG A 217 5.29 0.55 23.27
N ALA A 218 6.58 0.24 23.37
CA ALA A 218 7.53 0.40 22.26
C ALA A 218 7.13 -0.44 21.04
N LEU A 219 6.72 -1.69 21.26
CA LEU A 219 6.23 -2.57 20.20
C LEU A 219 4.94 -2.07 19.56
N LEU A 220 3.96 -1.59 20.35
CA LEU A 220 2.74 -1.00 19.82
C LEU A 220 3.02 0.25 18.97
N HIS A 221 4.00 1.08 19.34
CA HIS A 221 4.43 2.21 18.52
C HIS A 221 5.02 1.78 17.18
N LEU A 222 5.81 0.69 17.13
CA LEU A 222 6.33 0.15 15.87
C LEU A 222 5.20 -0.31 14.94
N LEU A 223 4.11 -0.84 15.51
CA LEU A 223 2.93 -1.30 14.76
C LEU A 223 2.04 -0.16 14.24
N LEU A 224 2.23 1.09 14.68
CA LEU A 224 1.43 2.23 14.20
C LEU A 224 1.60 2.48 12.70
N ASN A 225 2.81 2.30 12.17
CA ASN A 225 3.10 2.54 10.77
C ASN A 225 2.40 1.53 9.82
N PRO A 226 2.57 0.19 9.99
CA PRO A 226 1.84 -0.78 9.18
C PRO A 226 0.32 -0.66 9.39
N ALA A 227 -0.15 -0.40 10.61
CA ALA A 227 -1.57 -0.19 10.89
C ALA A 227 -2.15 1.02 10.14
N ALA A 228 -1.46 2.17 10.21
CA ALA A 228 -1.90 3.38 9.54
C ALA A 228 -1.93 3.22 8.01
N LEU A 229 -0.92 2.56 7.45
CA LEU A 229 -0.86 2.30 6.01
C LEU A 229 -1.96 1.33 5.57
N TRP A 230 -2.24 0.29 6.36
CA TRP A 230 -3.35 -0.62 6.10
C TRP A 230 -4.70 0.12 6.10
N ILE A 231 -4.97 0.91 7.14
CA ILE A 231 -6.19 1.72 7.25
C ILE A 231 -6.31 2.65 6.02
N ALA A 232 -5.24 3.38 5.69
CA ALA A 232 -5.24 4.31 4.56
C ALA A 232 -5.55 3.60 3.24
N THR A 233 -4.86 2.50 2.92
CA THR A 233 -5.07 1.74 1.69
C THR A 233 -6.48 1.15 1.62
N ARG A 234 -7.01 0.63 2.74
CA ARG A 234 -8.38 0.09 2.81
C ARG A 234 -9.44 1.15 2.56
N LEU A 235 -9.31 2.30 3.21
CA LEU A 235 -10.23 3.43 3.00
C LEU A 235 -10.23 3.90 1.55
N VAL A 236 -9.05 3.96 0.92
CA VAL A 236 -8.94 4.30 -0.50
C VAL A 236 -9.59 3.25 -1.38
N SER A 237 -9.35 1.96 -1.14
CA SER A 237 -9.98 0.87 -1.88
C SER A 237 -11.52 0.95 -1.81
N ARG A 238 -12.07 1.09 -0.59
CA ARG A 238 -13.53 1.24 -0.38
C ARG A 238 -14.09 2.47 -1.09
N GLN A 239 -13.41 3.60 -0.98
CA GLN A 239 -13.83 4.83 -1.63
C GLN A 239 -13.73 4.74 -3.16
N LEU A 240 -12.73 4.05 -3.72
CA LEU A 240 -12.64 3.74 -5.15
C LEU A 240 -13.79 2.83 -5.59
N ALA A 241 -14.15 1.83 -4.79
CA ALA A 241 -15.27 0.92 -5.03
C ALA A 241 -16.64 1.63 -5.03
N GLU A 242 -16.84 2.57 -4.12
CA GLU A 242 -18.08 3.37 -4.01
C GLU A 242 -18.15 4.51 -5.05
N SER A 243 -17.02 4.84 -5.68
CA SER A 243 -16.95 5.95 -6.63
C SER A 243 -17.60 5.61 -7.96
N ASP A 244 -18.82 6.10 -8.13
CA ASP A 244 -19.55 6.05 -9.40
C ASP A 244 -18.91 6.94 -10.48
N VAL A 245 -19.32 6.76 -11.72
CA VAL A 245 -18.82 7.54 -12.87
C VAL A 245 -18.97 9.04 -12.60
N PRO A 246 -17.98 9.88 -12.96
CA PRO A 246 -18.11 11.33 -12.88
C PRO A 246 -19.45 11.82 -13.41
N LYS A 247 -20.12 12.75 -12.70
CA LYS A 247 -21.47 13.24 -13.02
C LYS A 247 -21.62 13.64 -14.49
N ARG A 248 -20.58 14.26 -15.06
CA ARG A 248 -20.48 14.67 -16.48
C ARG A 248 -20.63 13.52 -17.48
N TRP A 249 -20.45 12.27 -17.08
CA TRP A 249 -20.57 11.11 -17.96
C TRP A 249 -21.77 10.23 -17.63
N ARG A 250 -22.52 10.49 -16.55
CA ARG A 250 -23.68 9.67 -16.17
C ARG A 250 -24.74 9.57 -17.26
N LEU A 251 -24.84 10.60 -18.11
CA LEU A 251 -25.77 10.66 -19.24
C LEU A 251 -25.22 10.01 -20.53
N LEU A 252 -23.92 9.73 -20.60
CA LEU A 252 -23.22 9.21 -21.79
C LEU A 252 -22.58 7.82 -21.56
N SER A 253 -22.59 7.32 -20.32
CA SER A 253 -21.92 6.08 -19.93
C SER A 253 -22.85 4.87 -20.02
N GLY A 254 -22.62 4.04 -21.05
CA GLY A 254 -23.24 2.72 -21.13
C GLY A 254 -22.77 1.79 -19.99
N ARG A 255 -23.55 0.73 -19.69
CA ARG A 255 -23.24 -0.29 -18.65
C ARG A 255 -21.80 -0.81 -18.72
N LYS A 256 -21.28 -1.04 -19.93
CA LYS A 256 -19.92 -1.55 -20.16
C LYS A 256 -18.82 -0.57 -19.71
N LEU A 257 -18.99 0.73 -19.90
CA LEU A 257 -18.00 1.73 -19.47
C LEU A 257 -17.90 1.80 -17.94
N ARG A 258 -19.04 1.63 -17.25
CA ARG A 258 -19.09 1.57 -15.79
C ARG A 258 -18.35 0.35 -15.26
N GLN A 259 -18.54 -0.79 -15.93
CA GLN A 259 -17.82 -2.02 -15.62
C GLN A 259 -16.31 -1.88 -15.83
N GLU A 260 -15.88 -1.29 -16.94
CA GLU A 260 -14.45 -1.05 -17.24
C GLU A 260 -13.82 -0.11 -16.21
N LEU A 261 -14.50 0.98 -15.83
CA LEU A 261 -14.03 1.89 -14.79
C LEU A 261 -13.93 1.19 -13.42
N ALA A 262 -14.95 0.43 -13.04
CA ALA A 262 -14.95 -0.34 -11.80
C ALA A 262 -13.78 -1.33 -11.76
N GLY A 263 -13.52 -2.06 -12.85
CA GLY A 263 -12.37 -2.96 -12.92
C GLY A 263 -11.04 -2.21 -12.76
N LEU A 264 -10.89 -1.03 -13.37
CA LEU A 264 -9.67 -0.22 -13.23
C LEU A 264 -9.51 0.35 -11.80
N GLN A 265 -10.61 0.68 -11.13
CA GLN A 265 -10.61 1.08 -9.72
C GLN A 265 -10.14 -0.08 -8.82
N MET A 266 -10.63 -1.30 -9.07
CA MET A 266 -10.20 -2.50 -8.35
C MET A 266 -8.73 -2.84 -8.64
N GLN A 267 -8.27 -2.74 -9.89
CA GLN A 267 -6.87 -2.88 -10.25
C GLN A 267 -5.97 -1.91 -9.47
N LEU A 268 -6.37 -0.62 -9.41
CA LEU A 268 -5.64 0.41 -8.68
C LEU A 268 -5.57 0.08 -7.18
N ALA A 269 -6.70 -0.30 -6.58
CA ALA A 269 -6.77 -0.68 -5.17
C ALA A 269 -5.88 -1.88 -4.82
N GLY A 270 -5.92 -2.93 -5.64
CA GLY A 270 -5.06 -4.10 -5.48
C GLY A 270 -3.58 -3.78 -5.62
N GLN A 271 -3.21 -2.95 -6.61
CA GLN A 271 -1.82 -2.54 -6.83
C GLN A 271 -1.29 -1.61 -5.71
N MET A 272 -2.13 -0.74 -5.15
CA MET A 272 -1.80 0.06 -3.97
C MET A 272 -1.52 -0.82 -2.75
N SER A 273 -2.33 -1.87 -2.55
CA SER A 273 -2.12 -2.86 -1.48
C SER A 273 -0.81 -3.62 -1.64
N LEU A 274 -0.48 -4.05 -2.87
CA LEU A 274 0.83 -4.64 -3.16
C LEU A 274 1.99 -3.68 -2.88
N TYR A 275 1.86 -2.40 -3.24
CA TYR A 275 2.89 -1.39 -2.96
C TYR A 275 3.06 -1.17 -1.45
N ALA A 276 1.96 -1.13 -0.70
CA ALA A 276 1.98 -1.05 0.75
C ALA A 276 2.69 -2.27 1.37
N ALA A 277 2.41 -3.47 0.87
CA ALA A 277 3.08 -4.70 1.28
C ALA A 277 4.61 -4.62 1.05
N ARG A 278 5.05 -4.08 -0.09
CA ARG A 278 6.48 -3.90 -0.39
C ARG A 278 7.18 -2.92 0.55
N LYS A 279 6.48 -1.86 0.98
CA LYS A 279 6.99 -0.89 1.96
C LYS A 279 7.09 -1.48 3.36
N GLN A 280 6.14 -2.33 3.74
CA GLN A 280 6.07 -2.97 5.06
C GLN A 280 6.55 -4.41 4.99
N LYS A 281 7.84 -4.62 4.66
CA LYS A 281 8.40 -5.95 4.41
C LYS A 281 8.10 -6.95 5.54
N ASP A 282 8.21 -6.54 6.79
CA ASP A 282 7.97 -7.42 7.95
C ASP A 282 6.48 -7.72 8.21
N PHE A 283 5.58 -6.97 7.57
CA PHE A 283 4.12 -7.02 7.77
C PHE A 283 3.35 -7.21 6.46
N ASP A 284 4.04 -7.63 5.39
CA ASP A 284 3.52 -7.65 4.02
C ASP A 284 2.25 -8.50 3.85
N ARG A 285 2.14 -9.60 4.62
CA ARG A 285 0.97 -10.50 4.61
C ARG A 285 -0.34 -9.79 4.96
N GLY A 286 -0.31 -8.78 5.83
CA GLY A 286 -1.53 -8.08 6.28
C GLY A 286 -2.26 -7.31 5.18
N PHE A 287 -1.61 -7.16 4.00
CA PHE A 287 -2.15 -6.45 2.84
C PHE A 287 -2.61 -7.40 1.72
N ALA A 288 -2.27 -8.69 1.79
CA ALA A 288 -2.42 -9.60 0.66
C ALA A 288 -3.87 -9.98 0.37
N GLU A 289 -4.66 -10.32 1.39
CA GLU A 289 -6.05 -10.77 1.21
C GLU A 289 -6.89 -9.77 0.41
N GLN A 290 -6.80 -8.48 0.73
CA GLN A 290 -7.52 -7.45 -0.03
C GLN A 290 -6.98 -7.27 -1.43
N ALA A 291 -5.65 -7.31 -1.56
CA ALA A 291 -5.04 -7.17 -2.87
C ALA A 291 -5.58 -8.26 -3.79
N LEU A 292 -5.62 -9.51 -3.33
CA LEU A 292 -6.18 -10.63 -4.09
C LEU A 292 -7.67 -10.46 -4.37
N ALA A 293 -8.48 -10.05 -3.39
CA ALA A 293 -9.91 -9.83 -3.59
C ALA A 293 -10.22 -8.74 -4.62
N ASP A 294 -9.54 -7.59 -4.54
CA ASP A 294 -9.68 -6.49 -5.50
C ASP A 294 -9.19 -6.92 -6.90
N LEU A 295 -8.08 -7.65 -7.00
CA LEU A 295 -7.54 -8.10 -8.28
C LEU A 295 -8.39 -9.17 -8.95
N ALA A 296 -8.97 -10.09 -8.18
CA ALA A 296 -9.90 -11.08 -8.69
C ALA A 296 -11.17 -10.42 -9.27
N GLU A 297 -11.73 -9.43 -8.58
CA GLU A 297 -12.87 -8.67 -9.08
C GLU A 297 -12.48 -7.83 -10.32
N SER A 298 -11.29 -7.23 -10.31
CA SER A 298 -10.72 -6.53 -11.46
C SER A 298 -10.62 -7.44 -12.69
N ALA A 299 -10.06 -8.64 -12.55
CA ALA A 299 -9.93 -9.63 -13.62
C ALA A 299 -11.31 -10.03 -14.18
N ARG A 300 -12.30 -10.22 -13.31
CA ARG A 300 -13.69 -10.51 -13.70
C ARG A 300 -14.32 -9.37 -14.51
N LEU A 301 -14.03 -8.13 -14.15
CA LEU A 301 -14.56 -6.92 -14.81
C LEU A 301 -13.81 -6.58 -16.10
N LEU A 302 -12.52 -6.93 -16.20
CA LEU A 302 -11.60 -6.63 -17.30
C LEU A 302 -10.91 -7.90 -17.85
N PRO A 303 -11.66 -8.86 -18.41
CA PRO A 303 -11.10 -10.16 -18.82
C PRO A 303 -10.08 -10.09 -19.97
N GLU A 304 -10.04 -8.98 -20.72
CA GLU A 304 -9.05 -8.75 -21.79
C GLU A 304 -7.82 -7.96 -21.32
N TYR A 305 -7.72 -7.63 -20.02
CA TYR A 305 -6.61 -6.89 -19.46
C TYR A 305 -5.73 -7.82 -18.63
N PHE A 306 -4.44 -7.90 -18.95
CA PHE A 306 -3.51 -8.84 -18.31
C PHE A 306 -3.07 -8.43 -16.90
N ARG A 307 -3.17 -7.14 -16.59
CA ARG A 307 -2.58 -6.54 -15.39
C ARG A 307 -3.15 -7.08 -14.08
N PRO A 308 -4.46 -7.38 -13.95
CA PRO A 308 -5.01 -8.01 -12.74
C PRO A 308 -4.28 -9.31 -12.41
N HIS A 309 -4.18 -10.23 -13.38
CA HIS A 309 -3.44 -11.49 -13.23
C HIS A 309 -1.94 -11.25 -12.92
N SER A 310 -1.28 -10.33 -13.65
CA SER A 310 0.13 -10.05 -13.39
C SER A 310 0.38 -9.42 -12.00
N THR A 311 -0.58 -8.67 -11.47
CA THR A 311 -0.47 -8.05 -10.14
C THR A 311 -0.80 -9.06 -9.05
N GLU A 312 -1.77 -9.94 -9.29
CA GLU A 312 -2.15 -11.04 -8.40
C GLU A 312 -0.97 -12.00 -8.22
N ALA A 313 -0.31 -12.35 -9.33
CA ALA A 313 0.92 -13.10 -9.34
C ALA A 313 2.02 -12.45 -8.46
N ALA A 314 2.16 -11.13 -8.54
CA ALA A 314 3.14 -10.39 -7.76
C ALA A 314 2.80 -10.31 -6.26
N VAL A 315 1.51 -10.42 -5.89
CA VAL A 315 1.08 -10.57 -4.49
C VAL A 315 1.46 -11.95 -3.98
N HIS A 316 1.18 -13.01 -4.74
CA HIS A 316 1.59 -14.37 -4.40
C HIS A 316 3.11 -14.55 -4.33
N GLU A 317 3.86 -13.95 -5.26
CA GLU A 317 5.33 -13.91 -5.21
C GLU A 317 5.81 -13.27 -3.90
N ARG A 318 5.19 -12.16 -3.47
CA ARG A 318 5.53 -11.49 -2.20
C ARG A 318 5.20 -12.35 -0.99
N LEU A 319 4.06 -13.02 -0.98
CA LEU A 319 3.71 -13.98 0.06
C LEU A 319 4.72 -15.13 0.13
N GLY A 320 5.15 -15.67 -1.02
CA GLY A 320 6.19 -16.69 -1.10
C GLY A 320 7.49 -16.28 -0.41
N TRP A 321 7.96 -15.06 -0.70
CA TRP A 321 9.11 -14.48 -0.01
C TRP A 321 8.90 -14.30 1.49
N SER A 322 7.70 -13.87 1.90
CA SER A 322 7.32 -13.69 3.30
C SER A 322 7.31 -15.02 4.08
N TYR A 323 6.78 -16.09 3.49
CA TYR A 323 6.81 -17.43 4.08
C TYR A 323 8.23 -17.99 4.18
N ARG A 324 9.04 -17.79 3.14
CA ARG A 324 10.44 -18.21 3.13
C ARG A 324 11.26 -17.52 4.23
N ARG A 325 11.08 -16.20 4.45
CA ARG A 325 11.75 -15.46 5.54
C ARG A 325 11.39 -16.01 6.93
N ASN A 326 10.16 -16.49 7.10
CA ASN A 326 9.70 -17.03 8.37
C ASN A 326 9.94 -18.55 8.50
N GLY A 327 10.69 -19.16 7.57
CA GLY A 327 11.06 -20.57 7.61
C GLY A 327 9.99 -21.55 7.10
N ASP A 328 8.82 -21.06 6.67
CA ASP A 328 7.72 -21.90 6.17
C ASP A 328 7.90 -22.19 4.68
N MET A 329 8.79 -23.13 4.37
CA MET A 329 9.17 -23.47 2.99
C MET A 329 8.02 -24.10 2.20
N GLN A 330 7.13 -24.83 2.86
CA GLN A 330 5.98 -25.46 2.19
C GLN A 330 4.97 -24.40 1.74
N GLN A 331 4.64 -23.47 2.62
CA GLN A 331 3.72 -22.40 2.25
C GLN A 331 4.35 -21.45 1.23
N ALA A 332 5.66 -21.18 1.34
CA ALA A 332 6.39 -20.43 0.33
C ALA A 332 6.29 -21.06 -1.07
N ALA A 333 6.54 -22.36 -1.18
CA ALA A 333 6.41 -23.12 -2.43
C ALA A 333 4.98 -23.04 -3.01
N SER A 334 3.96 -23.19 -2.17
CA SER A 334 2.55 -23.07 -2.58
C SER A 334 2.23 -21.68 -3.15
N GLU A 335 2.71 -20.62 -2.52
CA GLU A 335 2.49 -19.25 -3.00
C GLU A 335 3.27 -18.96 -4.30
N PHE A 336 4.49 -19.46 -4.46
CA PHE A 336 5.19 -19.37 -5.75
C PHE A 336 4.47 -20.15 -6.86
N ALA A 337 3.90 -21.31 -6.56
CA ALA A 337 3.10 -22.08 -7.51
C ALA A 337 1.83 -21.34 -7.94
N ARG A 338 1.18 -20.60 -7.03
CA ARG A 338 0.07 -19.69 -7.38
C ARG A 338 0.53 -18.56 -8.29
N ALA A 339 1.63 -17.90 -7.94
CA ALA A 339 2.20 -16.84 -8.76
C ALA A 339 2.52 -17.30 -10.19
N ILE A 340 3.03 -18.52 -10.38
CA ILE A 340 3.29 -19.09 -11.71
C ILE A 340 1.99 -19.17 -12.54
N ARG A 341 0.90 -19.68 -11.95
CA ARG A 341 -0.39 -19.81 -12.65
C ARG A 341 -0.94 -18.44 -13.06
N ASP A 342 -0.88 -17.46 -12.18
CA ASP A 342 -1.39 -16.12 -12.47
C ASP A 342 -0.53 -15.40 -13.52
N TYR A 343 0.80 -15.62 -13.51
CA TYR A 343 1.67 -15.15 -14.59
C TYR A 343 1.40 -15.88 -15.92
N ASP A 344 1.04 -17.17 -15.91
CA ASP A 344 0.62 -17.90 -17.11
C ASP A 344 -0.70 -17.36 -17.69
N ASP A 345 -1.66 -16.98 -16.83
CA ASP A 345 -2.89 -16.31 -17.26
C ASP A 345 -2.62 -14.90 -17.81
N ALA A 346 -1.73 -14.14 -17.17
CA ALA A 346 -1.30 -12.82 -17.68
C ALA A 346 -0.62 -12.93 -19.06
N ASP A 347 0.27 -13.92 -19.24
CA ASP A 347 0.94 -14.21 -20.51
C ASP A 347 -0.08 -14.58 -21.61
N ARG A 348 -1.06 -15.43 -21.28
CA ARG A 348 -2.15 -15.82 -22.19
C ARG A 348 -2.99 -14.63 -22.65
N VAL A 349 -3.37 -13.75 -21.72
CA VAL A 349 -4.15 -12.54 -22.03
C VAL A 349 -3.32 -11.56 -22.88
N LEU A 350 -2.03 -11.37 -22.55
CA LEU A 350 -1.11 -10.56 -23.36
C LEU A 350 -0.95 -11.10 -24.78
N ALA A 351 -0.75 -12.41 -24.94
CA ALA A 351 -0.59 -13.05 -26.25
C ALA A 351 -1.84 -12.87 -27.12
N ALA A 352 -3.03 -12.95 -26.50
CA ALA A 352 -4.32 -12.74 -27.17
C ALA A 352 -4.65 -11.24 -27.43
N ALA A 353 -3.84 -10.30 -26.94
CA ALA A 353 -4.09 -8.86 -27.07
C ALA A 353 -3.87 -8.35 -28.51
N MET A 354 -4.87 -8.56 -29.36
CA MET A 354 -4.87 -8.12 -30.76
C MET A 354 -4.81 -6.58 -30.84
N GLY A 355 -3.98 -6.02 -31.72
CA GLY A 355 -3.87 -4.55 -31.89
C GLY A 355 -3.09 -3.81 -30.79
N ALA A 356 -2.52 -4.52 -29.82
CA ALA A 356 -1.46 -3.99 -28.96
C ALA A 356 -0.25 -3.55 -29.81
N ASN A 357 0.50 -2.55 -29.34
CA ASN A 357 1.79 -2.24 -29.96
C ASN A 357 2.71 -3.47 -29.81
N PRO A 358 3.28 -4.03 -30.90
CA PRO A 358 4.10 -5.24 -30.82
C PRO A 358 5.28 -5.12 -29.86
N ALA A 359 5.96 -3.96 -29.84
CA ALA A 359 7.12 -3.73 -28.97
C ALA A 359 6.70 -3.65 -27.49
N GLU A 360 5.61 -2.94 -27.18
CA GLU A 360 5.09 -2.83 -25.80
C GLU A 360 4.56 -4.17 -25.28
N ARG A 361 3.91 -4.95 -26.15
CA ARG A 361 3.43 -6.29 -25.82
C ARG A 361 4.61 -7.22 -25.53
N GLU A 362 5.65 -7.19 -26.36
CA GLU A 362 6.84 -8.01 -26.12
C GLU A 362 7.57 -7.59 -24.84
N ALA A 363 7.68 -6.30 -24.57
CA ALA A 363 8.25 -5.80 -23.32
C ALA A 363 7.43 -6.27 -22.09
N ALA A 364 6.09 -6.23 -22.17
CA ALA A 364 5.21 -6.76 -21.13
C ALA A 364 5.36 -8.28 -20.93
N LEU A 365 5.42 -9.05 -22.02
CA LEU A 365 5.68 -10.49 -21.98
C LEU A 365 7.04 -10.80 -21.37
N GLY A 366 8.08 -10.02 -21.71
CA GLY A 366 9.41 -10.12 -21.12
C GLY A 366 9.40 -9.93 -19.60
N ARG A 367 8.68 -8.90 -19.11
CA ARG A 367 8.51 -8.66 -17.66
C ARG A 367 7.80 -9.81 -16.95
N VAL A 368 6.71 -10.31 -17.53
CA VAL A 368 5.97 -11.47 -16.99
C VAL A 368 6.85 -12.72 -16.98
N ARG A 369 7.60 -12.96 -18.06
CA ARG A 369 8.50 -14.11 -18.19
C ARG A 369 9.60 -14.10 -17.14
N VAL A 370 10.28 -12.96 -16.92
CA VAL A 370 11.33 -12.84 -15.89
C VAL A 370 10.79 -13.18 -14.51
N ARG A 371 9.62 -12.64 -14.15
CA ARG A 371 9.00 -12.88 -12.84
C ARG A 371 8.49 -14.32 -12.69
N ARG A 372 7.87 -14.88 -13.73
CA ARG A 372 7.42 -16.29 -13.75
C ARG A 372 8.58 -17.26 -13.61
N THR A 373 9.67 -17.06 -14.37
CA THR A 373 10.87 -17.91 -14.29
C THR A 373 11.48 -17.88 -12.89
N LYS A 374 11.48 -16.72 -12.24
CA LYS A 374 11.92 -16.59 -10.84
C LYS A 374 11.05 -17.42 -9.89
N CYS A 375 9.73 -17.34 -10.01
CA CYS A 375 8.81 -18.14 -9.19
C CYS A 375 9.01 -19.65 -9.43
N ARG A 376 9.27 -20.07 -10.68
CA ARG A 376 9.58 -21.47 -11.01
C ARG A 376 10.84 -21.97 -10.28
N LEU A 377 11.90 -21.17 -10.25
CA LEU A 377 13.13 -21.50 -9.50
C LEU A 377 12.89 -21.63 -7.99
N LEU A 378 11.93 -20.89 -7.44
CA LEU A 378 11.62 -20.82 -6.02
C LEU A 378 10.53 -21.80 -5.57
N SER A 379 9.76 -22.36 -6.50
CA SER A 379 8.66 -23.29 -6.23
C SER A 379 9.10 -24.60 -5.59
N GLY A 380 10.35 -25.01 -5.80
CA GLY A 380 10.85 -26.33 -5.41
C GLY A 380 10.34 -27.50 -6.26
N ASP A 381 9.47 -27.24 -7.25
CA ASP A 381 8.98 -28.27 -8.16
C ASP A 381 10.01 -28.60 -9.27
N ARG A 382 10.22 -29.89 -9.53
CA ARG A 382 11.23 -30.35 -10.47
C ARG A 382 10.86 -30.05 -11.93
N ALA A 383 9.58 -30.10 -12.29
CA ALA A 383 9.14 -29.79 -13.65
C ALA A 383 9.27 -28.30 -13.91
N ASP A 384 8.88 -27.46 -12.95
CA ASP A 384 9.06 -26.01 -13.03
C ASP A 384 10.53 -25.61 -13.14
N LEU A 385 11.42 -26.29 -12.41
CA LEU A 385 12.87 -26.07 -12.52
C LEU A 385 13.42 -26.36 -13.93
N VAL A 386 12.98 -27.44 -14.57
CA VAL A 386 13.39 -27.78 -15.95
C VAL A 386 12.95 -26.69 -16.93
N ILE A 387 11.73 -26.18 -16.78
CA ILE A 387 11.22 -25.08 -17.61
C ILE A 387 12.02 -23.80 -17.34
N ALA A 388 12.32 -23.51 -16.06
CA ALA A 388 13.09 -22.33 -15.69
C ALA A 388 14.50 -22.34 -16.30
N GLN A 389 15.17 -23.51 -16.34
CA GLN A 389 16.48 -23.66 -16.95
C GLN A 389 16.45 -23.31 -18.45
N GLN A 390 15.44 -23.79 -19.19
CA GLN A 390 15.26 -23.46 -20.60
C GLN A 390 15.01 -21.97 -20.83
N GLU A 391 14.23 -21.33 -19.96
CA GLU A 391 13.95 -19.89 -20.06
C GLU A 391 15.15 -19.03 -19.67
N LEU A 392 15.95 -19.43 -18.69
CA LEU A 392 17.20 -18.74 -18.33
C LEU A 392 18.16 -18.68 -19.52
N ALA A 393 18.30 -19.78 -20.27
CA ALA A 393 19.16 -19.82 -21.46
C ALA A 393 18.74 -18.79 -22.52
N LYS A 394 17.44 -18.58 -22.73
CA LYS A 394 16.90 -17.56 -23.65
C LYS A 394 17.11 -16.14 -23.13
N LEU A 395 16.83 -15.93 -21.84
CA LEU A 395 16.91 -14.61 -21.20
C LEU A 395 18.35 -14.07 -21.11
N ARG A 396 19.37 -14.94 -21.14
CA ARG A 396 20.78 -14.51 -21.26
C ARG A 396 21.04 -13.64 -22.50
N GLN A 397 20.29 -13.83 -23.58
CA GLN A 397 20.47 -13.12 -24.86
C GLN A 397 19.59 -11.87 -24.99
N THR A 398 18.63 -11.68 -24.08
CA THR A 398 17.57 -10.67 -24.19
C THR A 398 17.35 -10.01 -22.84
N THR A 399 18.11 -8.96 -22.52
CA THR A 399 17.91 -8.24 -21.26
C THR A 399 17.65 -6.76 -21.49
N GLY A 400 16.39 -6.37 -21.20
CA GLY A 400 15.85 -5.07 -20.78
C GLY A 400 16.44 -3.77 -21.33
N SER A 401 15.58 -2.83 -21.70
CA SER A 401 15.99 -1.47 -22.08
C SER A 401 15.83 -0.44 -20.95
N THR A 402 15.06 -0.78 -19.90
CA THR A 402 14.77 0.12 -18.77
C THR A 402 15.50 -0.30 -17.50
N ALA A 403 15.76 0.66 -16.59
CA ALA A 403 16.41 0.40 -15.30
C ALA A 403 15.68 -0.70 -14.49
N LEU A 404 14.33 -0.65 -14.46
CA LEU A 404 13.52 -1.62 -13.74
C LEU A 404 13.57 -3.02 -14.36
N GLU A 405 13.61 -3.14 -15.69
CA GLU A 405 13.73 -4.45 -16.36
C GLU A 405 15.11 -5.06 -16.12
N LEU A 406 16.17 -4.25 -16.21
CA LEU A 406 17.53 -4.66 -15.88
C LEU A 406 17.63 -5.12 -14.42
N TYR A 407 17.02 -4.38 -13.49
CA TYR A 407 16.98 -4.73 -12.08
C TYR A 407 16.26 -6.06 -11.83
N ASN A 408 15.09 -6.26 -12.42
CA ASN A 408 14.33 -7.49 -12.26
C ASN A 408 15.08 -8.71 -12.83
N ALA A 409 15.80 -8.53 -13.95
CA ALA A 409 16.65 -9.55 -14.54
C ALA A 409 17.87 -9.86 -13.65
N ALA A 410 18.52 -8.84 -13.07
CA ALA A 410 19.57 -9.04 -12.08
C ALA A 410 19.09 -9.90 -10.90
N CYS A 411 17.92 -9.57 -10.35
CA CYS A 411 17.28 -10.35 -9.28
C CYS A 411 16.96 -11.79 -9.71
N LEU A 412 16.55 -12.03 -10.97
CA LEU A 412 16.33 -13.38 -11.49
C LEU A 412 17.64 -14.19 -11.48
N PHE A 413 18.74 -13.62 -11.96
CA PHE A 413 20.02 -14.33 -12.01
C PHE A 413 20.65 -14.53 -10.62
N ALA A 414 20.44 -13.58 -9.69
CA ALA A 414 20.80 -13.77 -8.28
C ALA A 414 20.04 -14.97 -7.67
N VAL A 415 18.73 -15.08 -7.92
CA VAL A 415 17.92 -16.23 -7.48
C VAL A 415 18.38 -17.53 -8.15
N ALA A 416 18.70 -17.50 -9.45
CA ALA A 416 19.18 -18.68 -10.18
C ALA A 416 20.50 -19.21 -9.60
N MET A 417 21.45 -18.33 -9.27
CA MET A 417 22.72 -18.70 -8.65
C MET A 417 22.53 -19.48 -7.34
N ALA A 418 21.53 -19.12 -6.53
CA ALA A 418 21.21 -19.78 -5.27
C ALA A 418 20.30 -21.01 -5.40
N SER A 419 19.84 -21.37 -6.61
CA SER A 419 18.95 -22.52 -6.79
C SER A 419 19.74 -23.83 -6.70
N PRO A 420 19.42 -24.72 -5.73
CA PRO A 420 20.18 -25.95 -5.51
C PRO A 420 20.03 -26.95 -6.66
N GLY A 421 18.95 -26.84 -7.45
CA GLY A 421 18.65 -27.74 -8.56
C GLY A 421 19.35 -27.36 -9.87
N LEU A 422 20.00 -26.21 -9.95
CA LEU A 422 20.75 -25.80 -11.16
C LEU A 422 22.21 -26.29 -11.11
N PRO A 423 22.83 -26.56 -12.27
CA PRO A 423 24.22 -27.04 -12.32
C PRO A 423 25.20 -26.04 -11.69
N SER A 424 26.10 -26.53 -10.84
CA SER A 424 27.06 -25.69 -10.11
C SER A 424 28.00 -24.90 -11.02
N HIS A 425 28.35 -25.44 -12.19
CA HIS A 425 29.23 -24.77 -13.16
C HIS A 425 28.61 -23.51 -13.80
N GLU A 426 27.28 -23.37 -13.77
CA GLU A 426 26.60 -22.18 -14.31
C GLU A 426 26.52 -21.03 -13.27
N ARG A 427 26.80 -21.31 -11.98
CA ARG A 427 26.60 -20.34 -10.90
C ARG A 427 27.45 -19.08 -11.08
N SER A 428 28.74 -19.23 -11.41
CA SER A 428 29.63 -18.09 -11.66
C SER A 428 29.15 -17.22 -12.82
N GLN A 429 28.59 -17.83 -13.87
CA GLN A 429 28.02 -17.08 -14.99
C GLN A 429 26.76 -16.32 -14.56
N TYR A 430 25.88 -16.93 -13.76
CA TYR A 430 24.70 -16.25 -13.23
C TYR A 430 25.06 -15.11 -12.27
N GLU A 431 26.09 -15.29 -11.46
CA GLU A 431 26.62 -14.25 -10.57
C GLU A 431 27.08 -13.02 -11.37
N GLN A 432 27.91 -13.24 -12.41
CA GLN A 432 28.39 -12.17 -13.28
C GLN A 432 27.25 -11.44 -13.98
N LEU A 433 26.27 -12.18 -14.51
CA LEU A 433 25.08 -11.59 -15.12
C LEU A 433 24.28 -10.77 -14.12
N ALA A 434 24.11 -11.28 -12.89
CA ALA A 434 23.40 -10.56 -11.83
C ALA A 434 24.09 -9.21 -11.53
N TRP A 435 25.39 -9.20 -11.30
CA TRP A 435 26.16 -7.97 -11.06
C TRP A 435 26.16 -7.01 -12.25
N SER A 436 26.38 -7.51 -13.45
CA SER A 436 26.40 -6.70 -14.67
C SER A 436 25.06 -6.01 -14.91
N LEU A 437 23.95 -6.74 -14.80
CA LEU A 437 22.60 -6.21 -14.96
C LEU A 437 22.23 -5.26 -13.83
N LEU A 438 22.65 -5.54 -12.60
CA LEU A 438 22.44 -4.68 -11.45
C LEU A 438 23.15 -3.34 -11.63
N GLY A 439 24.43 -3.36 -12.02
CA GLY A 439 25.19 -2.16 -12.34
C GLY A 439 24.55 -1.34 -13.47
N ARG A 440 24.10 -2.00 -14.54
CA ARG A 440 23.38 -1.33 -15.64
C ARG A 440 22.08 -0.70 -15.16
N ALA A 441 21.34 -1.38 -14.27
CA ALA A 441 20.10 -0.86 -13.70
C ALA A 441 20.34 0.40 -12.84
N LEU A 442 21.38 0.40 -12.01
CA LEU A 442 21.76 1.52 -11.15
C LEU A 442 22.18 2.75 -11.97
N LEU A 443 22.91 2.53 -13.07
CA LEU A 443 23.43 3.61 -13.92
C LEU A 443 22.40 4.15 -14.92
N ALA A 444 21.40 3.36 -15.33
CA ALA A 444 20.44 3.75 -16.36
C ALA A 444 19.60 4.99 -16.01
N GLU A 445 19.25 5.18 -14.74
CA GLU A 445 18.49 6.36 -14.24
C GLU A 445 19.33 7.27 -13.34
N GLY A 446 20.62 6.98 -13.17
CA GLY A 446 21.49 7.77 -12.29
C GLY A 446 21.02 7.71 -10.84
N GLU A 447 21.01 8.84 -10.13
CA GLU A 447 20.51 8.94 -8.74
C GLU A 447 19.08 8.41 -8.55
N GLY A 448 18.24 8.46 -9.60
CA GLY A 448 16.88 7.93 -9.57
C GLY A 448 16.77 6.41 -9.70
N GLY A 449 17.89 5.72 -9.94
CA GLY A 449 17.94 4.26 -10.07
C GLY A 449 17.60 3.50 -8.77
N PRO A 450 17.54 2.16 -8.81
CA PRO A 450 17.09 1.30 -7.71
C PRO A 450 18.10 1.18 -6.54
N TRP A 451 18.84 2.25 -6.21
CA TRP A 451 19.89 2.27 -5.20
C TRP A 451 19.42 1.83 -3.81
N GLU A 452 18.21 2.21 -3.41
CA GLU A 452 17.63 1.84 -2.11
C GLU A 452 17.33 0.33 -2.00
N LEU A 453 17.11 -0.33 -3.13
CA LEU A 453 16.80 -1.76 -3.18
C LEU A 453 18.05 -2.62 -3.11
N LEU A 454 19.20 -2.08 -3.53
CA LEU A 454 20.47 -2.82 -3.63
C LEU A 454 20.81 -3.58 -2.35
N LEU A 455 20.64 -2.97 -1.18
CA LEU A 455 20.98 -3.58 0.11
C LEU A 455 19.79 -4.19 0.86
N THR A 456 18.57 -3.96 0.39
CA THR A 456 17.37 -4.29 1.18
C THR A 456 16.46 -5.30 0.49
N ASP A 457 16.63 -5.56 -0.81
CA ASP A 457 15.79 -6.50 -1.53
C ASP A 457 16.22 -7.94 -1.30
N VAL A 458 15.29 -8.76 -0.82
CA VAL A 458 15.46 -10.18 -0.52
C VAL A 458 15.80 -10.99 -1.77
N GLU A 459 15.39 -10.51 -2.94
CA GLU A 459 15.69 -11.16 -4.21
C GLU A 459 17.18 -11.11 -4.56
N LEU A 460 17.95 -10.23 -3.92
CA LEU A 460 19.40 -10.10 -4.07
C LEU A 460 20.19 -10.77 -2.94
N ASP A 461 19.55 -11.42 -1.97
CA ASP A 461 20.23 -12.00 -0.80
C ASP A 461 21.18 -13.15 -1.13
N ALA A 462 21.09 -13.70 -2.34
CA ALA A 462 22.07 -14.64 -2.86
C ALA A 462 23.43 -13.98 -3.13
N LEU A 463 23.45 -12.68 -3.45
CA LEU A 463 24.67 -11.90 -3.57
C LEU A 463 25.16 -11.49 -2.18
N ASP A 464 26.46 -11.65 -1.93
CA ASP A 464 27.05 -11.32 -0.64
C ASP A 464 26.77 -9.86 -0.23
N ALA A 465 26.36 -9.67 1.02
CA ALA A 465 25.93 -8.36 1.51
C ALA A 465 27.09 -7.35 1.57
N GLN A 466 28.31 -7.82 1.90
CA GLN A 466 29.51 -6.98 1.92
C GLN A 466 29.92 -6.60 0.50
N GLN A 467 29.90 -7.53 -0.45
CA GLN A 467 30.13 -7.25 -1.87
C GLN A 467 29.10 -6.27 -2.43
N ARG A 468 27.81 -6.38 -2.06
CA ARG A 468 26.78 -5.40 -2.48
C ARG A 468 27.07 -4.00 -1.95
N GLY A 469 27.52 -3.90 -0.70
CA GLY A 469 28.00 -2.65 -0.11
C GLY A 469 29.19 -2.07 -0.86
N GLY A 470 30.23 -2.89 -1.08
CA GLY A 470 31.42 -2.50 -1.84
C GLY A 470 31.09 -2.06 -3.26
N PHE A 471 30.25 -2.82 -3.99
CA PHE A 471 29.89 -2.51 -5.37
C PHE A 471 29.22 -1.15 -5.52
N ARG A 472 28.30 -0.83 -4.59
CA ARG A 472 27.64 0.47 -4.51
C ARG A 472 28.66 1.60 -4.38
N ASP A 473 29.61 1.41 -3.47
CA ASP A 473 30.57 2.44 -3.10
C ASP A 473 31.59 2.62 -4.23
N GLU A 474 32.04 1.53 -4.87
CA GLU A 474 32.94 1.55 -6.03
C GLU A 474 32.31 2.26 -7.25
N ILE A 475 31.02 2.05 -7.53
CA ILE A 475 30.32 2.81 -8.60
C ILE A 475 30.26 4.29 -8.24
N ARG A 476 29.96 4.65 -6.99
CA ARG A 476 29.90 6.05 -6.55
C ARG A 476 31.26 6.74 -6.59
N ILE A 477 32.35 6.01 -6.31
CA ILE A 477 33.71 6.54 -6.44
C ILE A 477 34.05 6.84 -7.91
N ARG A 478 33.71 5.92 -8.82
CA ARG A 478 34.00 6.06 -10.27
C ARG A 478 33.08 7.02 -10.98
N HIS A 479 31.83 7.11 -10.54
CA HIS A 479 30.79 7.94 -11.14
C HIS A 479 30.05 8.78 -10.09
N PRO A 480 30.75 9.74 -9.44
CA PRO A 480 30.24 10.44 -8.25
C PRO A 480 29.05 11.35 -8.55
N LYS A 481 28.93 11.83 -9.79
CA LYS A 481 27.81 12.68 -10.21
C LYS A 481 26.51 11.91 -10.41
N LEU A 482 26.58 10.58 -10.49
CA LEU A 482 25.43 9.68 -10.67
C LEU A 482 24.46 10.16 -11.75
N THR A 483 24.96 10.75 -12.83
CA THR A 483 24.15 11.07 -14.01
C THR A 483 23.82 9.80 -14.77
N PRO A 484 22.68 9.71 -15.49
CA PRO A 484 22.38 8.54 -16.30
C PRO A 484 23.53 8.16 -17.24
N LEU A 485 23.90 6.88 -17.26
CA LEU A 485 25.01 6.33 -18.03
C LEU A 485 24.60 5.01 -18.71
N ALA A 486 24.99 4.82 -19.96
CA ALA A 486 24.66 3.65 -20.76
C ALA A 486 25.82 3.25 -21.71
N GLY A 487 25.67 2.12 -22.39
CA GLY A 487 26.65 1.63 -23.37
C GLY A 487 28.01 1.29 -22.77
N GLU A 488 29.08 1.43 -23.55
CA GLU A 488 30.45 1.07 -23.15
C GLU A 488 30.95 1.83 -21.91
N ALA A 489 30.51 3.08 -21.73
CA ALA A 489 30.90 3.85 -20.55
C ALA A 489 30.31 3.26 -19.26
N ALA A 490 29.05 2.81 -19.29
CA ALA A 490 28.46 2.11 -18.15
C ALA A 490 29.14 0.76 -17.91
N LEU A 491 29.41 0.00 -18.99
CA LEU A 491 30.07 -1.30 -18.88
C LEU A 491 31.44 -1.20 -18.21
N ARG A 492 32.28 -0.22 -18.60
CA ARG A 492 33.59 -0.02 -17.96
C ARG A 492 33.48 0.24 -16.45
N VAL A 493 32.60 1.15 -16.05
CA VAL A 493 32.38 1.45 -14.61
C VAL A 493 31.95 0.20 -13.84
N ILE A 494 31.08 -0.61 -14.45
CA ILE A 494 30.56 -1.84 -13.85
C ILE A 494 31.66 -2.90 -13.74
N GLU A 495 32.44 -3.12 -14.79
CA GLU A 495 33.52 -4.11 -14.81
C GLU A 495 34.60 -3.77 -13.78
N GLU A 496 35.00 -2.50 -13.70
CA GLU A 496 35.97 -2.06 -12.69
C GLU A 496 35.42 -2.19 -11.27
N ALA A 497 34.13 -1.93 -11.06
CA ALA A 497 33.49 -2.11 -9.76
C ALA A 497 33.33 -3.60 -9.38
N MET A 498 33.00 -4.46 -10.35
CA MET A 498 32.96 -5.93 -10.17
C MET A 498 34.35 -6.48 -9.81
N HIS A 499 35.40 -6.01 -10.50
CA HIS A 499 36.76 -6.41 -10.21
C HIS A 499 37.19 -5.99 -8.80
N ALA A 500 36.83 -4.78 -8.36
CA ALA A 500 37.17 -4.26 -7.04
C ALA A 500 36.51 -5.05 -5.88
N ILE A 501 35.36 -5.69 -6.11
CA ILE A 501 34.67 -6.55 -5.13
C ILE A 501 35.05 -8.04 -5.26
N GLY A 502 36.01 -8.38 -6.13
CA GLY A 502 36.49 -9.75 -6.32
C GLY A 502 35.55 -10.63 -7.17
N VAL A 503 34.73 -10.04 -8.04
CA VAL A 503 33.93 -10.79 -9.02
C VAL A 503 34.69 -10.80 -10.34
N ASP A 504 35.34 -11.92 -10.64
CA ASP A 504 36.17 -12.07 -11.84
C ASP A 504 35.33 -12.24 -13.11
N HIS A 505 35.81 -11.65 -14.21
CA HIS A 505 35.32 -11.88 -15.58
C HIS A 505 35.83 -13.24 -16.09
N PRO A 506 35.04 -14.05 -16.81
CA PRO A 506 35.62 -15.05 -17.68
C PRO A 506 36.30 -14.25 -18.80
N GLN A 507 37.61 -14.38 -18.91
CA GLN A 507 38.32 -13.90 -20.09
C GLN A 507 37.58 -14.35 -21.34
N HIS A 508 37.41 -13.44 -22.28
CA HIS A 508 36.86 -13.67 -23.62
C HIS A 508 37.09 -15.11 -24.11
N VAL A 509 36.01 -15.81 -24.44
CA VAL A 509 36.05 -16.89 -25.43
C VAL A 509 35.37 -16.38 -26.69
#